data_AF-A0AAV2YRH9-F1
#
_entry.id   AF-A0AAV2YRH9-F1
#
_cell.length_a   1.000
_cell.length_b   1.000
_cell.length_c   1.000
_cell.angle_alpha   90.00
_cell.angle_beta   90.00
_cell.angle_gamma   90.00
#
_symmetry.space_group_name_H-M   'P 1'
#
loop_
_entity.id
_entity.type
_entity.pdbx_description
1 polymer ?
#
loop_
_entity_poly.entity_id
_entity_poly.type
_entity_poly.pdbx_seq_one_letter_code
_entity_poly.pdbx_strand_id
1 'polypeptide(L)'
;MIGRPSGRMSNAGRASDTQSVTSITSMRTVDREKLREKARVFQMKENMRLSLCARIQHVLKKSPKVADELATAIMKTIKERHLMAAELTDEMVARLVHEVRHPTHGGVGGGHFYQEDNNAGRSGSGSKGERNPDQRRSSGVKETSSSRHARRKSKSSEQGRGGPALDTDDDNDIYITETQLQQRSLGFRLPPKVSPKKERGNGIWDEIVKFRSVEEEMERKRKQEEKANRRSELSSLLDAQVGQKKQQTQAEREAALQFHEQHMRRVERQDEEERRKERERLELAKQLNAIQQEQRRAKQQQLERERELKKAQETRAVEMLKKQQAEDELRDKNKKLKEKQRITQVLHENEQLLEKKRREKDKDRAYEVKLAEDYIKMEEAKDLARKKQLEDMANNIKARMKFFDDTAKADMDAKAREDEQRVLKYQQDYARQQSEAERKKREEAERRSKQQQQYLRLQMAEKKQREDATRKEINSQADLWRQERIEAERKERLNNQQRHLKNLSQQEILLQQIRDKELRSLEADQTQLEVQLNTGLLSQIHKQTNIGAVVAHETQNRSREVRPLLLRM
;
A
#
# COMPACT_ATOMS: atom_id res chain seq x y z
N MET A 1 -30.77 -48.66 -22.53
CA MET A 1 -31.14 -49.81 -21.67
C MET A 1 -29.96 -50.09 -20.75
N ILE A 2 -30.15 -50.03 -19.43
CA ILE A 2 -30.21 -51.21 -18.53
C ILE A 2 -28.91 -52.04 -18.57
N GLY A 3 -28.11 -52.15 -17.49
CA GLY A 3 -28.29 -51.59 -16.15
C GLY A 3 -27.09 -51.79 -15.23
N ARG A 4 -27.13 -51.17 -14.03
CA ARG A 4 -26.24 -51.52 -12.90
C ARG A 4 -26.72 -52.83 -12.26
N PRO A 5 -25.86 -53.47 -11.45
CA PRO A 5 -26.21 -53.48 -10.02
C PRO A 5 -25.04 -53.07 -9.10
N SER A 6 -25.42 -52.69 -7.88
CA SER A 6 -24.55 -52.33 -6.77
C SER A 6 -24.11 -53.56 -5.96
N GLY A 7 -22.85 -53.57 -5.50
CA GLY A 7 -22.38 -54.47 -4.44
C GLY A 7 -21.78 -53.67 -3.29
N ARG A 8 -22.43 -53.68 -2.12
CA ARG A 8 -21.97 -53.00 -0.90
C ARG A 8 -21.93 -54.03 0.23
N MET A 9 -20.74 -54.53 0.57
CA MET A 9 -20.53 -55.26 1.83
C MET A 9 -19.22 -54.83 2.48
N SER A 10 -19.36 -54.33 3.70
CA SER A 10 -18.31 -54.23 4.71
C SER A 10 -18.43 -55.43 5.64
N ASN A 11 -17.33 -56.13 5.95
CA ASN A 11 -16.93 -56.35 7.35
C ASN A 11 -15.59 -57.09 7.51
N ALA A 12 -14.93 -56.72 8.61
CA ALA A 12 -14.11 -57.54 9.49
C ALA A 12 -12.98 -58.43 8.91
N GLY A 13 -11.75 -58.00 9.23
CA GLY A 13 -10.98 -58.78 10.21
C GLY A 13 -10.21 -60.00 9.71
N ARG A 14 -8.96 -59.77 9.33
CA ARG A 14 -7.87 -60.70 9.69
C ARG A 14 -6.59 -59.92 9.97
N ALA A 15 -6.21 -59.90 11.24
CA ALA A 15 -4.85 -59.56 11.63
C ALA A 15 -3.93 -60.73 11.25
N SER A 16 -2.78 -60.41 10.70
CA SER A 16 -1.62 -61.30 10.62
C SER A 16 -0.44 -60.56 11.22
N ASP A 17 -0.11 -60.89 12.46
CA ASP A 17 1.13 -60.48 13.08
C ASP A 17 2.32 -61.08 12.33
N THR A 18 3.23 -60.22 11.88
CA THR A 18 4.62 -60.62 11.62
C THR A 18 5.53 -59.61 12.31
N GLN A 19 5.95 -59.95 13.53
CA GLN A 19 6.98 -59.23 14.28
C GLN A 19 8.37 -59.43 13.65
N SER A 20 9.33 -58.58 14.04
CA SER A 20 10.73 -58.52 13.58
C SER A 20 10.89 -58.09 12.10
N VAL A 21 11.55 -56.97 11.77
CA VAL A 21 12.93 -56.63 12.14
C VAL A 21 13.03 -55.23 12.76
N THR A 22 13.52 -55.15 14.00
CA THR A 22 13.94 -53.89 14.65
C THR A 22 15.32 -53.48 14.14
N SER A 23 15.38 -52.64 13.11
CA SER A 23 16.62 -51.97 12.71
C SER A 23 16.81 -50.65 13.47
N ILE A 24 18.00 -50.48 14.03
CA ILE A 24 18.36 -49.38 14.93
C ILE A 24 18.32 -48.04 14.18
N THR A 25 17.38 -47.17 14.55
CA THR A 25 17.45 -45.73 14.24
C THR A 25 16.79 -44.90 15.36
N SER A 26 17.26 -45.12 16.58
CA SER A 26 16.91 -44.27 17.72
C SER A 26 17.62 -42.93 17.60
N MET A 27 16.86 -41.88 17.28
CA MET A 27 16.94 -40.51 17.84
C MET A 27 16.16 -39.54 16.93
N ARG A 28 15.22 -38.78 17.51
CA ARG A 28 14.44 -37.69 16.89
C ARG A 28 13.38 -38.06 15.85
N THR A 29 12.50 -39.00 16.18
CA THR A 29 11.13 -39.02 15.60
C THR A 29 10.16 -38.40 16.61
N VAL A 30 9.64 -37.21 16.30
CA VAL A 30 8.48 -36.66 17.01
C VAL A 30 7.30 -37.58 16.73
N ASP A 31 6.64 -38.10 17.77
CA ASP A 31 5.58 -39.12 17.67
C ASP A 31 4.57 -38.79 16.57
N ARG A 32 4.67 -39.51 15.45
CA ARG A 32 3.90 -39.26 14.23
C ARG A 32 2.40 -39.47 14.45
N GLU A 33 2.04 -40.26 15.46
CA GLU A 33 0.67 -40.48 15.92
C GLU A 33 0.15 -39.31 16.77
N LYS A 34 0.92 -38.82 17.76
CA LYS A 34 0.56 -37.61 18.52
C LYS A 34 0.38 -36.39 17.60
N LEU A 35 1.11 -36.33 16.48
CA LEU A 35 0.97 -35.27 15.48
C LEU A 35 -0.32 -35.41 14.63
N ARG A 36 -0.72 -36.64 14.28
CA ARG A 36 -2.02 -36.94 13.65
C ARG A 36 -3.20 -36.68 14.60
N GLU A 37 -3.05 -37.02 15.87
CA GLU A 37 -4.05 -36.77 16.91
C GLU A 37 -4.24 -35.27 17.16
N LYS A 38 -3.15 -34.51 17.32
CA LYS A 38 -3.19 -33.04 17.38
C LYS A 38 -3.86 -32.42 16.14
N ALA A 39 -3.61 -32.96 14.94
CA ALA A 39 -4.28 -32.50 13.72
C ALA A 39 -5.80 -32.78 13.73
N ARG A 40 -6.24 -33.96 14.19
CA ARG A 40 -7.67 -34.28 14.37
C ARG A 40 -8.35 -33.37 15.41
N VAL A 41 -7.72 -33.16 16.56
CA VAL A 41 -8.22 -32.27 17.62
C VAL A 41 -8.31 -30.82 17.13
N PHE A 42 -7.32 -30.36 16.37
CA PHE A 42 -7.36 -29.04 15.75
C PHE A 42 -8.51 -28.91 14.74
N GLN A 43 -8.67 -29.89 13.84
CA GLN A 43 -9.77 -29.91 12.86
C GLN A 43 -11.15 -29.96 13.52
N MET A 44 -11.31 -30.75 14.59
CA MET A 44 -12.56 -30.81 15.36
C MET A 44 -12.87 -29.47 16.06
N LYS A 45 -11.85 -28.83 16.65
CA LYS A 45 -11.98 -27.50 17.25
C LYS A 45 -12.38 -26.44 16.22
N GLU A 46 -11.80 -26.48 15.03
CA GLU A 46 -12.10 -25.55 13.94
C GLU A 46 -13.51 -25.75 13.38
N ASN A 47 -13.94 -27.01 13.19
CA ASN A 47 -15.32 -27.31 12.79
C ASN A 47 -16.35 -26.81 13.81
N MET A 48 -16.08 -26.93 15.12
CA MET A 48 -16.93 -26.36 16.17
C MET A 48 -16.95 -24.83 16.13
N ARG A 49 -15.80 -24.19 15.90
CA ARG A 49 -15.68 -22.72 15.77
C ARG A 49 -16.51 -22.19 14.60
N LEU A 50 -16.43 -22.84 13.43
CA LEU A 50 -17.21 -22.50 12.24
C LEU A 50 -18.71 -22.75 12.45
N SER A 51 -19.08 -23.85 13.10
CA SER A 51 -20.48 -24.16 13.44
C SER A 51 -21.08 -23.10 14.37
N LEU A 52 -20.38 -22.71 15.44
CA LEU A 52 -20.79 -21.62 16.34
C LEU A 52 -20.86 -20.28 15.60
N CYS A 53 -19.89 -19.97 14.74
CA CYS A 53 -19.89 -18.73 13.95
C CYS A 53 -21.13 -18.64 13.05
N ALA A 54 -21.46 -19.69 12.30
CA ALA A 54 -22.68 -19.75 11.48
C ALA A 54 -23.95 -19.61 12.35
N ARG A 55 -24.00 -20.29 13.50
CA ARG A 55 -25.13 -20.26 14.43
C ARG A 55 -25.35 -18.87 15.05
N ILE A 56 -24.29 -18.15 15.40
CA ILE A 56 -24.34 -16.76 15.89
C ILE A 56 -24.81 -15.81 14.78
N GLN A 57 -24.41 -16.03 13.52
CA GLN A 57 -24.92 -15.28 12.37
C GLN A 57 -26.43 -15.48 12.19
N HIS A 58 -26.92 -16.73 12.28
CA HIS A 58 -28.36 -17.03 12.14
C HIS A 58 -29.20 -16.53 13.32
N VAL A 59 -28.86 -16.89 14.55
CA VAL A 59 -29.67 -16.61 15.75
C VAL A 59 -29.64 -15.12 16.12
N LEU A 60 -28.49 -14.45 16.00
CA LEU A 60 -28.30 -13.09 16.50
C LEU A 60 -28.04 -12.05 15.41
N LYS A 61 -28.14 -12.43 14.13
CA LYS A 61 -27.98 -11.56 12.95
C LYS A 61 -26.72 -10.70 13.01
N LYS A 62 -25.60 -11.29 13.45
CA LYS A 62 -24.30 -10.61 13.55
C LYS A 62 -23.54 -10.73 12.23
N SER A 63 -22.68 -9.75 11.94
CA SER A 63 -21.79 -9.82 10.79
C SER A 63 -20.76 -10.95 10.95
N PRO A 64 -20.27 -11.56 9.86
CA PRO A 64 -19.38 -12.72 9.96
C PRO A 64 -18.16 -12.50 10.84
N LYS A 65 -17.51 -11.33 10.75
CA LYS A 65 -16.34 -10.98 11.58
C LYS A 65 -16.66 -10.96 13.08
N VAL A 66 -17.77 -10.33 13.47
CA VAL A 66 -18.20 -10.25 14.88
C VAL A 66 -18.67 -11.62 15.39
N ALA A 67 -19.30 -12.44 14.55
CA ALA A 67 -19.65 -13.81 14.89
C ALA A 67 -18.42 -14.70 15.10
N ASP A 68 -17.33 -14.45 14.39
CA ASP A 68 -16.07 -15.18 14.49
C ASP A 68 -15.33 -14.87 15.80
N GLU A 69 -15.24 -13.58 16.16
CA GLU A 69 -14.74 -13.10 17.45
C GLU A 69 -15.56 -13.66 18.62
N LEU A 70 -16.89 -13.62 18.52
CA LEU A 70 -17.77 -14.19 19.53
C LEU A 70 -17.65 -15.73 19.62
N ALA A 71 -17.51 -16.45 18.50
CA ALA A 71 -17.32 -17.90 18.50
C ALA A 71 -16.00 -18.30 19.17
N THR A 72 -14.91 -17.56 18.95
CA THR A 72 -13.63 -17.83 19.63
C THR A 72 -13.68 -17.54 21.13
N ALA A 73 -14.34 -16.45 21.54
CA ALA A 73 -14.56 -16.14 22.95
C ALA A 73 -15.47 -17.18 23.64
N ILE A 74 -16.56 -17.60 22.99
CA ILE A 74 -17.46 -18.63 23.52
C ILE A 74 -16.75 -19.98 23.66
N MET A 75 -15.97 -20.39 22.66
CA MET A 75 -15.11 -21.59 22.75
C MET A 75 -14.12 -21.54 23.93
N LYS A 76 -13.66 -20.34 24.32
CA LYS A 76 -12.84 -20.15 25.53
C LYS A 76 -13.68 -20.35 26.80
N THR A 77 -14.85 -19.73 26.90
CA THR A 77 -15.75 -19.89 28.07
C THR A 77 -16.28 -21.33 28.24
N ILE A 78 -16.56 -22.05 27.15
CA ILE A 78 -16.97 -23.46 27.18
C ILE A 78 -15.84 -24.33 27.76
N LYS A 79 -14.59 -24.08 27.34
CA LYS A 79 -13.42 -24.77 27.87
C LYS A 79 -13.19 -24.47 29.35
N GLU A 80 -13.37 -23.22 29.77
CA GLU A 80 -13.23 -22.80 31.18
C GLU A 80 -14.33 -23.43 32.06
N ARG A 81 -15.57 -23.45 31.58
CA ARG A 81 -16.74 -23.97 32.31
C ARG A 81 -16.96 -25.49 32.18
N HIS A 82 -16.11 -26.21 31.45
CA HIS A 82 -16.21 -27.66 31.23
C HIS A 82 -17.56 -28.12 30.67
N LEU A 83 -18.24 -27.25 29.90
CA LEU A 83 -19.55 -27.56 29.30
C LEU A 83 -19.39 -28.49 28.10
N MET A 84 -20.23 -29.53 28.02
CA MET A 84 -20.20 -30.46 26.89
C MET A 84 -20.75 -29.79 25.64
N ALA A 85 -19.90 -29.69 24.61
CA ALA A 85 -20.21 -28.94 23.38
C ALA A 85 -21.40 -29.49 22.56
N ALA A 86 -21.85 -30.71 22.85
CA ALA A 86 -22.97 -31.37 22.19
C ALA A 86 -24.36 -30.81 22.59
N GLU A 87 -24.47 -30.11 23.73
CA GLU A 87 -25.77 -29.75 24.33
C GLU A 87 -26.08 -28.24 24.29
N LEU A 88 -25.29 -27.42 23.57
CA LEU A 88 -25.65 -26.01 23.40
C LEU A 88 -26.95 -25.88 22.59
N THR A 89 -28.00 -25.38 23.21
CA THR A 89 -29.23 -24.92 22.55
C THR A 89 -29.05 -23.48 22.03
N ASP A 90 -29.94 -23.03 21.12
CA ASP A 90 -29.84 -21.68 20.54
C ASP A 90 -29.98 -20.58 21.62
N GLU A 91 -30.78 -20.84 22.66
CA GLU A 91 -30.92 -19.97 23.82
C GLU A 91 -29.64 -19.88 24.65
N MET A 92 -28.92 -21.00 24.85
CA MET A 92 -27.64 -21.00 25.55
C MET A 92 -26.57 -20.22 24.76
N VAL A 93 -26.55 -20.35 23.44
CA VAL A 93 -25.67 -19.53 22.57
C VAL A 93 -26.02 -18.05 22.70
N ALA A 94 -27.31 -17.68 22.72
CA ALA A 94 -27.74 -16.30 22.91
C ALA A 94 -27.32 -15.72 24.28
N ARG A 95 -27.48 -16.49 25.36
CA ARG A 95 -27.03 -16.11 26.72
C ARG A 95 -25.51 -15.92 26.79
N LEU A 96 -24.73 -16.87 26.26
CA LEU A 96 -23.26 -16.79 26.26
C LEU A 96 -22.74 -15.61 25.42
N VAL A 97 -23.37 -15.29 24.28
CA VAL A 97 -23.02 -14.07 23.52
C VAL A 97 -23.31 -12.81 24.33
N HIS A 98 -24.42 -12.76 25.07
CA HIS A 98 -24.75 -11.60 25.90
C HIS A 98 -23.75 -11.42 27.05
N GLU A 99 -23.31 -12.52 27.67
CA GLU A 99 -22.34 -12.55 28.76
C GLU A 99 -20.91 -12.17 28.29
N VAL A 100 -20.48 -12.67 27.13
CA VAL A 100 -19.20 -12.27 26.51
C VAL A 100 -19.20 -10.79 26.09
N ARG A 101 -20.35 -10.27 25.64
CA ARG A 101 -20.48 -8.87 25.19
C ARG A 101 -20.63 -7.88 26.34
N HIS A 102 -21.13 -8.34 27.48
CA HIS A 102 -21.29 -7.58 28.71
C HIS A 102 -20.73 -8.38 29.89
N PRO A 103 -19.39 -8.42 30.06
CA PRO A 103 -18.79 -9.03 31.24
C PRO A 103 -19.28 -8.29 32.49
N THR A 104 -20.17 -8.92 33.24
CA THR A 104 -20.73 -8.35 34.46
C THR A 104 -19.64 -8.24 35.51
N HIS A 105 -19.26 -7.00 35.86
CA HIS A 105 -18.42 -6.72 37.01
C HIS A 105 -19.15 -7.12 38.30
N GLY A 106 -18.91 -8.34 38.77
CA GLY A 106 -19.34 -8.85 40.08
C GLY A 106 -19.55 -10.37 40.08
N GLY A 107 -18.69 -11.13 40.78
CA GLY A 107 -18.86 -12.60 40.86
C GLY A 107 -17.64 -13.44 41.28
N VAL A 108 -16.97 -13.07 42.38
CA VAL A 108 -16.23 -13.91 43.37
C VAL A 108 -15.67 -15.31 42.96
N GLY A 109 -14.37 -15.52 43.26
CA GLY A 109 -13.68 -16.82 43.35
C GLY A 109 -12.73 -17.07 42.16
N GLY A 110 -11.39 -16.98 42.26
CA GLY A 110 -10.48 -17.53 43.29
C GLY A 110 -9.69 -18.69 42.65
N GLY A 111 -8.36 -18.75 42.63
CA GLY A 111 -7.33 -17.86 43.18
C GLY A 111 -5.95 -18.12 42.56
N HIS A 112 -4.91 -17.57 43.18
CA HIS A 112 -3.49 -17.55 42.79
C HIS A 112 -2.90 -18.82 42.14
N PHE A 113 -1.96 -18.61 41.20
CA PHE A 113 -0.57 -19.02 41.46
C PHE A 113 0.44 -18.03 40.86
N TYR A 114 1.62 -17.94 41.49
CA TYR A 114 2.67 -16.94 41.26
C TYR A 114 3.72 -17.33 40.20
N GLN A 115 4.51 -16.30 39.83
CA GLN A 115 5.96 -16.29 39.56
C GLN A 115 6.45 -16.80 38.18
N GLU A 116 7.54 -16.29 37.58
CA GLU A 116 8.58 -15.32 38.04
C GLU A 116 9.26 -14.59 36.86
N ASP A 117 10.10 -13.61 37.19
CA ASP A 117 10.83 -12.60 36.41
C ASP A 117 11.64 -13.01 35.15
N ASN A 118 11.89 -12.02 34.27
CA ASN A 118 13.27 -11.49 34.06
C ASN A 118 13.35 -10.12 33.32
N ASN A 119 13.28 -9.05 34.11
CA ASN A 119 14.26 -7.93 34.25
C ASN A 119 14.88 -7.13 33.06
N ALA A 120 14.88 -5.80 33.24
CA ALA A 120 15.78 -4.71 32.77
C ALA A 120 16.02 -4.42 31.26
N GLY A 121 16.19 -3.16 30.81
CA GLY A 121 16.18 -1.83 31.47
C GLY A 121 15.30 -0.81 30.71
N ARG A 122 14.78 0.29 31.28
CA ARG A 122 15.46 1.48 31.89
C ARG A 122 16.27 2.24 30.82
N SER A 123 16.04 3.52 30.47
CA SER A 123 15.36 4.69 31.08
C SER A 123 14.51 5.46 30.03
N GLY A 124 13.57 6.40 30.30
CA GLY A 124 13.47 7.46 31.34
C GLY A 124 14.29 8.68 30.88
N SER A 125 13.76 9.89 30.59
CA SER A 125 12.66 10.70 31.16
C SER A 125 11.69 11.26 30.07
N GLY A 126 10.58 11.96 30.35
CA GLY A 126 9.95 12.31 31.62
C GLY A 126 9.64 13.82 31.75
N SER A 127 8.38 14.21 31.55
CA SER A 127 7.80 15.50 31.98
C SER A 127 6.36 15.28 32.45
N LYS A 128 6.03 15.77 33.65
CA LYS A 128 4.72 15.63 34.32
C LYS A 128 3.85 16.88 34.15
N GLY A 129 2.55 16.73 34.41
CA GLY A 129 1.58 17.82 34.66
C GLY A 129 0.21 17.43 34.10
N GLU A 130 -0.70 16.84 34.87
CA GLU A 130 -1.64 17.50 35.81
C GLU A 130 -2.64 18.44 35.08
N ARG A 131 -3.98 18.30 35.18
CA ARG A 131 -4.87 17.55 36.10
C ARG A 131 -6.14 17.01 35.42
N ASN A 132 -6.73 16.04 36.12
CA ASN A 132 -8.11 15.49 36.02
C ASN A 132 -9.17 16.54 36.51
N PRO A 133 -10.50 16.25 36.60
CA PRO A 133 -11.28 15.10 36.10
C PRO A 133 -12.65 15.45 35.45
N ASP A 134 -13.47 14.43 35.17
CA ASP A 134 -14.95 14.43 35.19
C ASP A 134 -15.75 15.25 34.13
N GLN A 135 -16.95 14.86 33.69
CA GLN A 135 -17.77 13.65 33.90
C GLN A 135 -18.75 13.45 32.71
N ARG A 136 -19.27 12.21 32.55
CA ARG A 136 -20.67 11.83 32.18
C ARG A 136 -21.56 12.89 31.46
N ARG A 137 -22.38 12.60 30.43
CA ARG A 137 -23.20 11.39 30.16
C ARG A 137 -23.93 11.54 28.79
N SER A 138 -23.98 10.49 27.97
CA SER A 138 -25.18 9.72 27.51
C SER A 138 -26.12 10.30 26.43
N SER A 139 -26.60 9.38 25.57
CA SER A 139 -27.84 9.42 24.71
C SER A 139 -27.99 10.57 23.71
N GLY A 140 -28.39 10.38 22.45
CA GLY A 140 -28.88 9.19 21.75
C GLY A 140 -30.30 9.39 21.22
N VAL A 141 -30.54 9.02 19.94
CA VAL A 141 -31.87 8.97 19.26
C VAL A 141 -32.44 10.39 18.97
N LYS A 142 -32.74 10.79 17.72
CA LYS A 142 -33.83 10.24 16.88
C LYS A 142 -33.69 10.63 15.41
N GLU A 143 -34.31 9.84 14.54
CA GLU A 143 -34.49 10.10 13.10
C GLU A 143 -35.57 11.16 12.86
N THR A 144 -35.46 11.93 11.77
CA THR A 144 -36.60 12.18 10.85
C THR A 144 -36.10 12.57 9.46
N SER A 145 -36.82 12.09 8.46
CA SER A 145 -36.57 12.23 7.02
C SER A 145 -37.24 13.44 6.36
N SER A 146 -36.98 13.62 5.06
CA SER A 146 -37.83 14.31 4.04
C SER A 146 -37.77 15.84 3.97
N SER A 147 -38.02 16.53 2.84
CA SER A 147 -37.89 16.21 1.39
C SER A 147 -38.23 17.47 0.55
N ARG A 148 -37.68 17.62 -0.68
CA ARG A 148 -38.13 18.56 -1.77
C ARG A 148 -37.98 20.08 -1.49
N HIS A 149 -37.87 21.01 -2.44
CA HIS A 149 -37.64 21.07 -3.91
C HIS A 149 -36.59 22.21 -4.15
N ALA A 150 -35.70 22.29 -5.14
CA ALA A 150 -35.60 21.86 -6.55
C ALA A 150 -36.27 22.79 -7.60
N ARG A 151 -35.46 23.38 -8.51
CA ARG A 151 -35.80 24.22 -9.71
C ARG A 151 -36.24 25.66 -9.38
N ARG A 152 -36.10 26.72 -10.22
CA ARG A 152 -35.50 27.05 -11.56
C ARG A 152 -35.53 28.62 -11.69
N LYS A 153 -34.85 29.37 -12.59
CA LYS A 153 -33.84 29.14 -13.66
C LYS A 153 -33.11 30.49 -13.97
N SER A 154 -32.06 30.45 -14.81
CA SER A 154 -31.48 31.54 -15.65
C SER A 154 -32.52 32.35 -16.48
N LYS A 155 -32.25 33.52 -17.11
CA LYS A 155 -31.04 33.93 -17.89
C LYS A 155 -31.09 35.40 -18.40
N SER A 156 -29.91 35.99 -18.65
CA SER A 156 -29.50 36.96 -19.71
C SER A 156 -30.07 38.39 -19.85
N SER A 157 -29.17 39.25 -20.36
CA SER A 157 -29.30 40.57 -21.02
C SER A 157 -30.33 40.58 -22.18
N GLU A 158 -30.70 41.70 -22.83
CA GLU A 158 -29.89 42.90 -23.19
C GLU A 158 -30.74 44.10 -23.68
N GLN A 159 -30.17 45.32 -23.63
CA GLN A 159 -30.44 46.55 -24.43
C GLN A 159 -31.87 46.92 -24.92
N GLY A 160 -32.30 48.16 -24.63
CA GLY A 160 -33.44 48.80 -25.32
C GLY A 160 -33.71 50.26 -24.93
N ARG A 161 -33.42 51.19 -25.86
CA ARG A 161 -33.63 52.66 -25.83
C ARG A 161 -34.95 53.17 -25.20
N GLY A 162 -34.88 54.33 -24.55
CA GLY A 162 -36.01 55.25 -24.29
C GLY A 162 -35.61 56.41 -23.37
N GLY A 163 -35.67 57.65 -23.84
CA GLY A 163 -35.30 58.84 -23.03
C GLY A 163 -36.46 59.38 -22.18
N PRO A 164 -36.19 60.25 -21.19
CA PRO A 164 -37.24 60.95 -20.46
C PRO A 164 -37.88 62.03 -21.35
N ALA A 165 -39.21 62.09 -21.35
CA ALA A 165 -39.95 63.15 -22.02
C ALA A 165 -39.86 64.46 -21.24
N LEU A 166 -40.07 65.57 -21.96
CA LEU A 166 -40.48 66.85 -21.36
C LEU A 166 -41.72 66.61 -20.49
N ASP A 167 -41.79 67.31 -19.37
CA ASP A 167 -43.05 67.94 -18.97
C ASP A 167 -42.76 69.40 -18.63
N THR A 168 -43.70 70.28 -18.94
CA THR A 168 -43.46 71.72 -19.11
C THR A 168 -43.85 72.56 -17.91
N ASP A 169 -43.29 73.76 -17.85
CA ASP A 169 -43.65 74.86 -16.95
C ASP A 169 -45.16 75.05 -16.79
N ASP A 170 -45.67 75.04 -15.54
CA ASP A 170 -46.86 75.82 -15.16
C ASP A 170 -46.95 76.10 -13.63
N ASP A 171 -45.90 76.69 -13.05
CA ASP A 171 -45.93 77.20 -11.65
C ASP A 171 -46.24 78.71 -11.62
N ASN A 172 -47.50 79.06 -11.92
CA ASN A 172 -48.09 80.38 -11.63
C ASN A 172 -49.17 80.27 -10.56
N ASP A 173 -48.77 79.88 -9.34
CA ASP A 173 -49.61 79.82 -8.14
C ASP A 173 -50.01 81.22 -7.64
N ILE A 174 -50.85 81.92 -8.42
CA ILE A 174 -51.52 83.14 -8.02
C ILE A 174 -52.72 82.75 -7.16
N TYR A 175 -52.57 82.88 -5.84
CA TYR A 175 -53.66 82.77 -4.87
C TYR A 175 -54.75 83.83 -5.14
N ILE A 176 -55.70 83.50 -6.02
CA ILE A 176 -56.95 84.24 -6.18
C ILE A 176 -57.84 83.88 -5.00
N THR A 177 -57.86 84.78 -4.01
CA THR A 177 -58.74 84.65 -2.84
C THR A 177 -60.21 84.73 -3.24
N GLU A 178 -61.05 83.96 -2.57
CA GLU A 178 -62.48 83.72 -2.87
C GLU A 178 -63.32 85.01 -3.04
N THR A 179 -62.90 86.10 -2.39
CA THR A 179 -63.47 87.44 -2.50
C THR A 179 -63.36 88.08 -3.89
N GLN A 180 -62.35 87.74 -4.70
CA GLN A 180 -62.25 88.25 -6.08
C GLN A 180 -63.17 87.50 -7.06
N LEU A 181 -63.55 86.25 -6.76
CA LEU A 181 -64.49 85.51 -7.59
C LEU A 181 -65.92 86.04 -7.41
N GLN A 182 -66.28 86.45 -6.18
CA GLN A 182 -67.61 86.97 -5.85
C GLN A 182 -67.90 88.36 -6.47
N GLN A 183 -66.89 89.20 -6.68
CA GLN A 183 -67.09 90.53 -7.31
C GLN A 183 -67.35 90.49 -8.82
N ARG A 184 -67.17 89.34 -9.48
CA ARG A 184 -67.41 89.18 -10.93
C ARG A 184 -68.85 88.77 -11.29
N SER A 185 -69.72 88.64 -10.29
CA SER A 185 -71.08 88.07 -10.41
C SER A 185 -72.23 89.03 -10.09
N LEU A 186 -71.97 90.36 -10.05
CA LEU A 186 -73.03 91.38 -9.96
C LEU A 186 -73.16 92.15 -11.29
N GLY A 187 -74.14 91.74 -12.09
CA GLY A 187 -74.50 92.40 -13.34
C GLY A 187 -75.17 93.75 -13.10
N PHE A 188 -74.39 94.83 -12.93
CA PHE A 188 -74.90 96.20 -12.86
C PHE A 188 -74.18 97.13 -13.84
N ARG A 189 -74.55 97.06 -15.13
CA ARG A 189 -74.10 98.02 -16.15
C ARG A 189 -74.89 99.33 -16.00
N LEU A 190 -74.31 100.29 -15.30
CA LEU A 190 -74.74 101.70 -15.37
C LEU A 190 -74.44 102.26 -16.77
N PRO A 191 -75.37 103.03 -17.40
CA PRO A 191 -75.10 103.66 -18.69
C PRO A 191 -74.07 104.79 -18.55
N PRO A 192 -73.19 105.01 -19.54
CA PRO A 192 -72.30 106.17 -19.53
C PRO A 192 -73.13 107.45 -19.72
N LYS A 193 -73.22 108.28 -18.67
CA LYS A 193 -73.76 109.63 -18.81
C LYS A 193 -72.78 110.47 -19.62
N VAL A 194 -73.16 110.77 -20.85
CA VAL A 194 -72.44 111.70 -21.72
C VAL A 194 -72.55 113.10 -21.12
N SER A 195 -71.44 113.69 -20.69
CA SER A 195 -71.34 115.11 -20.37
C SER A 195 -70.26 115.77 -21.24
N PRO A 196 -70.46 117.02 -21.71
CA PRO A 196 -69.79 117.48 -22.91
C PRO A 196 -68.31 117.78 -22.72
N LYS A 197 -67.55 117.65 -23.81
CA LYS A 197 -66.18 118.17 -23.92
C LYS A 197 -66.13 119.64 -23.45
N LYS A 198 -65.38 119.92 -22.40
CA LYS A 198 -64.70 121.20 -22.26
C LYS A 198 -63.21 120.95 -22.37
N GLU A 199 -62.64 121.49 -23.43
CA GLU A 199 -61.20 121.65 -23.56
C GLU A 199 -60.73 122.56 -22.41
N ARG A 200 -60.12 121.94 -21.40
CA ARG A 200 -59.33 122.64 -20.39
C ARG A 200 -57.90 122.14 -20.49
N GLY A 201 -57.31 122.36 -21.66
CA GLY A 201 -55.88 122.24 -21.82
C GLY A 201 -55.16 123.20 -20.87
N ASN A 202 -54.04 122.74 -20.32
CA ASN A 202 -52.97 123.58 -19.77
C ASN A 202 -53.34 124.37 -18.51
N GLY A 203 -53.89 123.69 -17.50
CA GLY A 203 -53.72 124.13 -16.11
C GLY A 203 -52.31 123.77 -15.62
N ILE A 204 -51.56 124.73 -15.07
CA ILE A 204 -50.20 124.52 -14.54
C ILE A 204 -50.14 123.36 -13.52
N TRP A 205 -51.23 123.14 -12.77
CA TRP A 205 -51.34 122.01 -11.85
C TRP A 205 -51.38 120.64 -12.55
N ASP A 206 -52.02 120.52 -13.71
CA ASP A 206 -52.00 119.30 -14.51
C ASP A 206 -50.60 119.05 -15.10
N GLU A 207 -49.85 120.12 -15.42
CA GLU A 207 -48.45 120.02 -15.85
C GLU A 207 -47.53 119.61 -14.71
N ILE A 208 -47.73 120.11 -13.47
CA ILE A 208 -46.99 119.66 -12.28
C ILE A 208 -47.32 118.19 -11.95
N VAL A 209 -48.58 117.76 -12.07
CA VAL A 209 -48.96 116.35 -11.86
C VAL A 209 -48.35 115.46 -12.94
N LYS A 210 -48.35 115.88 -14.22
CA LYS A 210 -47.66 115.17 -15.32
C LYS A 210 -46.15 115.12 -15.11
N PHE A 211 -45.53 116.20 -14.64
CA PHE A 211 -44.11 116.24 -14.34
C PHE A 211 -43.77 115.28 -13.19
N ARG A 212 -44.55 115.29 -12.11
CA ARG A 212 -44.40 114.32 -11.00
C ARG A 212 -44.65 112.87 -11.42
N SER A 213 -45.60 112.60 -12.31
CA SER A 213 -45.79 111.24 -12.83
C SER A 213 -44.64 110.82 -13.74
N VAL A 214 -44.05 111.74 -14.51
CA VAL A 214 -42.85 111.49 -15.32
C VAL A 214 -41.63 111.27 -14.43
N GLU A 215 -41.44 112.05 -13.36
CA GLU A 215 -40.40 111.80 -12.35
C GLU A 215 -40.61 110.46 -11.65
N GLU A 216 -41.84 110.11 -11.27
CA GLU A 216 -42.14 108.82 -10.66
C GLU A 216 -41.93 107.65 -11.63
N GLU A 217 -42.27 107.80 -12.92
CA GLU A 217 -41.95 106.81 -13.95
C GLU A 217 -40.44 106.68 -14.17
N MET A 218 -39.69 107.78 -14.14
CA MET A 218 -38.22 107.76 -14.23
C MET A 218 -37.59 107.13 -12.97
N GLU A 219 -38.12 107.36 -11.78
CA GLU A 219 -37.72 106.67 -10.56
C GLU A 219 -38.07 105.18 -10.59
N ARG A 220 -39.25 104.80 -11.08
CA ARG A 220 -39.65 103.40 -11.26
C ARG A 220 -38.74 102.70 -12.25
N LYS A 221 -38.38 103.33 -13.36
CA LYS A 221 -37.38 102.84 -14.33
C LYS A 221 -36.01 102.67 -13.68
N ARG A 222 -35.49 103.68 -12.98
CA ARG A 222 -34.22 103.56 -12.22
C ARG A 222 -34.25 102.42 -11.20
N LYS A 223 -35.32 102.31 -10.40
CA LYS A 223 -35.51 101.21 -9.43
C LYS A 223 -35.65 99.84 -10.10
N GLN A 224 -36.14 99.78 -11.34
CA GLN A 224 -36.22 98.55 -12.15
C GLN A 224 -34.85 98.19 -12.76
N GLU A 225 -34.11 99.17 -13.27
CA GLU A 225 -32.73 99.04 -13.76
C GLU A 225 -31.79 98.61 -12.63
N GLU A 226 -31.85 99.23 -11.44
CA GLU A 226 -31.09 98.79 -10.27
C GLU A 226 -31.42 97.35 -9.87
N LYS A 227 -32.69 96.94 -9.92
CA LYS A 227 -33.09 95.55 -9.64
C LYS A 227 -32.60 94.59 -10.74
N ALA A 228 -32.58 95.01 -11.99
CA ALA A 228 -32.04 94.23 -13.10
C ALA A 228 -30.51 94.07 -12.96
N ASN A 229 -29.79 95.13 -12.63
CA ASN A 229 -28.35 95.13 -12.41
C ASN A 229 -27.98 94.25 -11.20
N ARG A 230 -28.66 94.39 -10.06
CA ARG A 230 -28.45 93.50 -8.91
C ARG A 230 -28.77 92.03 -9.23
N ARG A 231 -29.75 91.76 -10.10
CA ARG A 231 -30.05 90.40 -10.58
C ARG A 231 -28.96 89.86 -11.51
N SER A 232 -28.40 90.67 -12.41
CA SER A 232 -27.31 90.24 -13.29
C SER A 232 -25.99 90.06 -12.53
N GLU A 233 -25.70 90.89 -11.53
CA GLU A 233 -24.60 90.72 -10.57
C GLU A 233 -24.73 89.40 -9.80
N LEU A 234 -25.90 89.12 -9.22
CA LEU A 234 -26.16 87.87 -8.51
C LEU A 234 -26.12 86.64 -9.43
N SER A 235 -26.65 86.74 -10.66
CA SER A 235 -26.53 85.65 -11.65
C SER A 235 -25.08 85.38 -12.00
N SER A 236 -24.29 86.43 -12.28
CA SER A 236 -22.86 86.32 -12.60
C SER A 236 -22.07 85.67 -11.45
N LEU A 237 -22.36 86.02 -10.20
CA LEU A 237 -21.76 85.39 -9.01
C LEU A 237 -22.16 83.91 -8.87
N LEU A 238 -23.42 83.56 -9.12
CA LEU A 238 -23.90 82.18 -9.09
C LEU A 238 -23.28 81.35 -10.22
N ASP A 239 -23.20 81.89 -11.44
CA ASP A 239 -22.58 81.24 -12.59
C ASP A 239 -21.07 81.02 -12.36
N ALA A 240 -20.38 81.99 -11.76
CA ALA A 240 -19.00 81.83 -11.32
C ALA A 240 -18.84 80.73 -10.25
N GLN A 241 -19.74 80.67 -9.26
CA GLN A 241 -19.72 79.63 -8.22
C GLN A 241 -20.01 78.24 -8.79
N VAL A 242 -20.96 78.12 -9.73
CA VAL A 242 -21.25 76.87 -10.47
C VAL A 242 -20.06 76.48 -11.34
N GLY A 243 -19.39 77.44 -11.98
CA GLY A 243 -18.16 77.23 -12.75
C GLY A 243 -17.02 76.66 -11.88
N GLN A 244 -16.73 77.29 -10.74
CA GLN A 244 -15.74 76.80 -9.78
C GLN A 244 -16.09 75.40 -9.27
N LYS A 245 -17.34 75.14 -8.90
CA LYS A 245 -17.77 73.81 -8.42
C LYS A 245 -17.62 72.74 -9.50
N LYS A 246 -17.95 73.06 -10.76
CA LYS A 246 -17.72 72.16 -11.90
C LYS A 246 -16.23 71.85 -12.07
N GLN A 247 -15.36 72.86 -12.05
CA GLN A 247 -13.91 72.68 -12.14
C GLN A 247 -13.35 71.83 -10.98
N GLN A 248 -13.80 72.05 -9.75
CA GLN A 248 -13.45 71.23 -8.59
C GLN A 248 -13.85 69.76 -8.81
N THR A 249 -15.10 69.48 -9.18
CA THR A 249 -15.51 68.09 -9.47
C THR A 249 -14.80 67.45 -10.67
N GLN A 250 -14.28 68.23 -11.61
CA GLN A 250 -13.44 67.73 -12.70
C GLN A 250 -12.05 67.36 -12.18
N ALA A 251 -11.40 68.25 -11.42
CA ALA A 251 -10.11 67.99 -10.80
C ALA A 251 -10.14 66.80 -9.82
N GLU A 252 -11.22 66.65 -9.04
CA GLU A 252 -11.45 65.48 -8.16
C GLU A 252 -11.56 64.18 -8.96
N ARG A 253 -12.25 64.19 -10.11
CA ARG A 253 -12.36 63.01 -10.99
C ARG A 253 -11.01 62.64 -11.61
N GLU A 254 -10.25 63.63 -12.07
CA GLU A 254 -8.90 63.42 -12.62
C GLU A 254 -7.94 62.87 -11.54
N ALA A 255 -7.97 63.43 -10.33
CA ALA A 255 -7.21 62.93 -9.19
C ALA A 255 -7.61 61.50 -8.80
N ALA A 256 -8.90 61.17 -8.81
CA ALA A 256 -9.41 59.82 -8.54
C ALA A 256 -8.95 58.81 -9.61
N LEU A 257 -8.96 59.19 -10.89
CA LEU A 257 -8.44 58.37 -11.99
C LEU A 257 -6.93 58.14 -11.84
N GLN A 258 -6.15 59.19 -11.57
CA GLN A 258 -4.70 59.07 -11.34
C GLN A 258 -4.38 58.19 -10.12
N PHE A 259 -5.14 58.32 -9.03
CA PHE A 259 -4.99 57.44 -7.87
C PHE A 259 -5.31 55.99 -8.21
N HIS A 260 -6.38 55.74 -8.97
CA HIS A 260 -6.75 54.40 -9.43
C HIS A 260 -5.65 53.78 -10.32
N GLU A 261 -5.12 54.53 -11.30
CA GLU A 261 -3.99 54.06 -12.13
C GLU A 261 -2.74 53.75 -11.30
N GLN A 262 -2.37 54.62 -10.35
CA GLN A 262 -1.23 54.39 -9.47
C GLN A 262 -1.45 53.17 -8.56
N HIS A 263 -2.68 52.93 -8.11
CA HIS A 263 -3.06 51.75 -7.35
C HIS A 263 -2.95 50.48 -8.19
N MET A 264 -3.50 50.47 -9.42
CA MET A 264 -3.40 49.33 -10.33
C MET A 264 -1.93 49.01 -10.66
N ARG A 265 -1.10 50.00 -10.98
CA ARG A 265 0.35 49.83 -11.17
C ARG A 265 1.10 49.38 -9.91
N ARG A 266 0.50 49.48 -8.71
CA ARG A 266 1.07 48.93 -7.47
C ARG A 266 0.70 47.45 -7.33
N VAL A 267 -0.55 47.09 -7.62
CA VAL A 267 -1.03 45.70 -7.65
C VAL A 267 -0.26 44.90 -8.69
N GLU A 268 -0.11 45.40 -9.92
CA GLU A 268 0.65 44.72 -10.99
C GLU A 268 2.09 44.38 -10.58
N ARG A 269 2.77 45.31 -9.87
CA ARG A 269 4.12 45.08 -9.34
C ARG A 269 4.14 44.04 -8.21
N GLN A 270 3.12 44.02 -7.36
CA GLN A 270 2.98 42.98 -6.33
C GLN A 270 2.75 41.60 -6.98
N ASP A 271 1.88 41.51 -8.00
CA ASP A 271 1.64 40.29 -8.76
C ASP A 271 2.88 39.80 -9.53
N GLU A 272 3.74 40.72 -10.00
CA GLU A 272 5.04 40.38 -10.60
C GLU A 272 6.04 39.87 -9.56
N GLU A 273 6.13 40.50 -8.39
CA GLU A 273 6.96 40.02 -7.28
C GLU A 273 6.52 38.67 -6.75
N GLU A 274 5.21 38.41 -6.63
CA GLU A 274 4.69 37.12 -6.20
C GLU A 274 4.98 36.05 -7.25
N ARG A 275 4.68 36.29 -8.54
CA ARG A 275 5.06 35.38 -9.63
C ARG A 275 6.56 35.11 -9.68
N ARG A 276 7.41 36.08 -9.34
CA ARG A 276 8.86 35.89 -9.21
C ARG A 276 9.23 34.99 -8.02
N LYS A 277 8.69 35.27 -6.83
CA LYS A 277 8.90 34.46 -5.62
C LYS A 277 8.40 33.02 -5.82
N GLU A 278 7.33 32.80 -6.56
CA GLU A 278 6.85 31.47 -6.96
C GLU A 278 7.81 30.76 -7.90
N ARG A 279 8.35 31.43 -8.93
CA ARG A 279 9.38 30.87 -9.81
C ARG A 279 10.63 30.46 -9.04
N GLU A 280 11.13 31.32 -8.17
CA GLU A 280 12.30 31.05 -7.31
C GLU A 280 12.04 29.84 -6.38
N ARG A 281 10.85 29.74 -5.77
CA ARG A 281 10.43 28.55 -5.00
C ARG A 281 10.36 27.27 -5.85
N LEU A 282 9.81 27.35 -7.06
CA LEU A 282 9.75 26.22 -7.99
C LEU A 282 11.13 25.78 -8.49
N GLU A 283 12.06 26.71 -8.69
CA GLU A 283 13.44 26.43 -9.06
C GLU A 283 14.21 25.76 -7.93
N LEU A 284 14.11 26.28 -6.69
CA LEU A 284 14.66 25.63 -5.50
C LEU A 284 14.07 24.21 -5.31
N ALA A 285 12.76 24.03 -5.51
CA ALA A 285 12.13 22.71 -5.45
C ALA A 285 12.63 21.78 -6.57
N LYS A 286 12.89 22.28 -7.79
CA LYS A 286 13.50 21.50 -8.88
C LYS A 286 14.94 21.12 -8.57
N GLN A 287 15.75 22.03 -8.02
CA GLN A 287 17.13 21.76 -7.60
C GLN A 287 17.19 20.70 -6.50
N LEU A 288 16.36 20.82 -5.45
CA LEU A 288 16.26 19.81 -4.40
C LEU A 288 15.83 18.44 -4.95
N ASN A 289 14.88 18.40 -5.89
CA ASN A 289 14.48 17.16 -6.57
C ASN A 289 15.62 16.58 -7.42
N ALA A 290 16.40 17.41 -8.12
CA ALA A 290 17.57 16.98 -8.90
C ALA A 290 18.64 16.35 -7.98
N ILE A 291 19.01 17.03 -6.89
CA ILE A 291 19.96 16.52 -5.89
C ILE A 291 19.48 15.20 -5.29
N GLN A 292 18.18 15.08 -4.96
CA GLN A 292 17.63 13.81 -4.48
C GLN A 292 17.66 12.70 -5.54
N GLN A 293 17.44 13.00 -6.82
CA GLN A 293 17.57 12.03 -7.91
C GLN A 293 19.02 11.59 -8.11
N GLU A 294 19.98 12.51 -8.04
CA GLU A 294 21.41 12.22 -8.08
C GLU A 294 21.85 11.34 -6.91
N GLN A 295 21.42 11.64 -5.68
CA GLN A 295 21.68 10.79 -4.51
C GLN A 295 21.10 9.38 -4.68
N ARG A 296 19.89 9.24 -5.24
CA ARG A 296 19.29 7.92 -5.56
C ARG A 296 20.10 7.17 -6.62
N ARG A 297 20.54 7.85 -7.69
CA ARG A 297 21.39 7.28 -8.74
C ARG A 297 22.76 6.86 -8.20
N ALA A 298 23.41 7.70 -7.41
CA ALA A 298 24.70 7.41 -6.78
C ALA A 298 24.61 6.20 -5.84
N LYS A 299 23.55 6.12 -5.01
CA LYS A 299 23.28 4.96 -4.15
C LYS A 299 23.01 3.69 -4.95
N GLN A 300 22.29 3.80 -6.08
CA GLN A 300 22.08 2.67 -6.98
C GLN A 300 23.40 2.19 -7.61
N GLN A 301 24.23 3.11 -8.11
CA GLN A 301 25.55 2.79 -8.67
C GLN A 301 26.50 2.16 -7.63
N GLN A 302 26.44 2.60 -6.36
CA GLN A 302 27.18 1.94 -5.27
C GLN A 302 26.72 0.50 -5.06
N LEU A 303 25.40 0.24 -5.02
CA LEU A 303 24.85 -1.11 -4.92
C LEU A 303 25.16 -1.98 -6.14
N GLU A 304 25.24 -1.39 -7.34
CA GLU A 304 25.66 -2.09 -8.56
C GLU A 304 27.15 -2.46 -8.50
N ARG A 305 28.03 -1.54 -8.10
CA ARG A 305 29.46 -1.83 -7.86
C ARG A 305 29.67 -2.90 -6.78
N GLU A 306 28.91 -2.88 -5.68
CA GLU A 306 28.97 -3.93 -4.66
C GLU A 306 28.53 -5.30 -5.21
N ARG A 307 27.51 -5.33 -6.07
CA ARG A 307 27.07 -6.57 -6.75
C ARG A 307 28.10 -7.06 -7.74
N GLU A 308 28.76 -6.18 -8.48
CA GLU A 308 29.85 -6.52 -9.39
C GLU A 308 31.07 -7.05 -8.64
N LEU A 309 31.45 -6.43 -7.52
CA LEU A 309 32.52 -6.92 -6.65
C LEU A 309 32.20 -8.30 -6.06
N LYS A 310 30.96 -8.52 -5.60
CA LYS A 310 30.52 -9.85 -5.12
C LYS A 310 30.54 -10.90 -6.24
N LYS A 311 30.03 -10.57 -7.43
CA LYS A 311 30.13 -11.45 -8.61
C LYS A 311 31.59 -11.75 -8.97
N ALA A 312 32.49 -10.76 -8.90
CA ALA A 312 33.92 -10.96 -9.17
C ALA A 312 34.63 -11.80 -8.10
N GLN A 313 34.18 -11.75 -6.84
CA GLN A 313 34.63 -12.66 -5.79
C GLN A 313 34.10 -14.08 -6.01
N GLU A 314 32.83 -14.23 -6.38
CA GLU A 314 32.21 -15.51 -6.73
C GLU A 314 32.88 -16.17 -7.95
N THR A 315 33.16 -15.42 -9.03
CA THR A 315 33.86 -15.98 -10.20
C THR A 315 35.28 -16.39 -9.86
N ARG A 316 36.04 -15.59 -9.10
CA ARG A 316 37.37 -15.96 -8.61
C ARG A 316 37.33 -17.21 -7.73
N ALA A 317 36.35 -17.35 -6.85
CA ALA A 317 36.17 -18.55 -6.03
C ALA A 317 35.86 -19.80 -6.89
N VAL A 318 34.99 -19.66 -7.89
CA VAL A 318 34.68 -20.73 -8.85
C VAL A 318 35.91 -21.11 -9.71
N GLU A 319 36.71 -20.13 -10.14
CA GLU A 319 37.97 -20.38 -10.86
C GLU A 319 39.00 -21.10 -10.00
N MET A 320 39.13 -20.73 -8.72
CA MET A 320 40.01 -21.42 -7.77
C MET A 320 39.56 -22.86 -7.51
N LEU A 321 38.25 -23.10 -7.35
CA LEU A 321 37.70 -24.45 -7.22
C LEU A 321 37.92 -25.29 -8.49
N LYS A 322 37.75 -24.70 -9.69
CA LYS A 322 38.04 -25.38 -10.96
C LYS A 322 39.52 -25.73 -11.11
N LYS A 323 40.43 -24.85 -10.67
CA LYS A 323 41.87 -25.14 -10.64
C LYS A 323 42.20 -26.29 -9.69
N GLN A 324 41.65 -26.27 -8.47
CA GLN A 324 41.80 -27.37 -7.51
C GLN A 324 41.27 -28.70 -8.06
N GLN A 325 40.08 -28.71 -8.67
CA GLN A 325 39.52 -29.89 -9.33
C GLN A 325 40.43 -30.42 -10.45
N ALA A 326 40.98 -29.54 -11.30
CA ALA A 326 41.91 -29.92 -12.35
C ALA A 326 43.25 -30.46 -11.80
N GLU A 327 43.77 -29.89 -10.71
CA GLU A 327 44.97 -30.37 -10.02
C GLU A 327 44.74 -31.74 -9.38
N ASP A 328 43.61 -31.96 -8.71
CA ASP A 328 43.27 -33.26 -8.11
C ASP A 328 42.98 -34.33 -9.17
N GLU A 329 42.31 -33.99 -10.27
CA GLU A 329 42.20 -34.87 -11.44
C GLU A 329 43.56 -35.27 -12.00
N LEU A 330 44.51 -34.33 -12.08
CA LEU A 330 45.85 -34.58 -12.59
C LEU A 330 46.68 -35.42 -11.60
N ARG A 331 46.53 -35.19 -10.29
CA ARG A 331 47.08 -36.05 -9.23
C ARG A 331 46.53 -37.48 -9.34
N ASP A 332 45.24 -37.65 -9.56
CA ASP A 332 44.62 -38.98 -9.68
C ASP A 332 44.97 -39.68 -11.01
N LYS A 333 45.10 -38.94 -12.12
CA LYS A 333 45.69 -39.45 -13.37
C LYS A 333 47.13 -39.94 -13.12
N ASN A 334 47.94 -39.16 -12.40
CA ASN A 334 49.31 -39.54 -12.04
C ASN A 334 49.39 -40.74 -11.08
N LYS A 335 48.48 -40.86 -10.10
CA LYS A 335 48.36 -42.06 -9.24
C LYS A 335 48.05 -43.30 -10.09
N LYS A 336 47.05 -43.21 -10.98
CA LYS A 336 46.65 -44.30 -11.88
C LYS A 336 47.77 -44.69 -12.86
N LEU A 337 48.58 -43.74 -13.34
CA LEU A 337 49.75 -44.04 -14.15
C LEU A 337 50.84 -44.77 -13.35
N LYS A 338 51.15 -44.33 -12.12
CA LYS A 338 52.09 -45.01 -11.22
C LYS A 338 51.61 -46.41 -10.82
N GLU A 339 50.30 -46.58 -10.60
CA GLU A 339 49.68 -47.87 -10.31
C GLU A 339 49.78 -48.81 -11.52
N LYS A 340 49.45 -48.33 -12.74
CA LYS A 340 49.69 -49.09 -13.98
C LYS A 340 51.15 -49.50 -14.14
N GLN A 341 52.09 -48.59 -13.89
CA GLN A 341 53.53 -48.89 -13.94
C GLN A 341 53.93 -50.00 -12.94
N ARG A 342 53.43 -49.95 -11.70
CA ARG A 342 53.63 -51.02 -10.71
C ARG A 342 53.03 -52.35 -11.16
N ILE A 343 51.82 -52.34 -11.71
CA ILE A 343 51.17 -53.56 -12.26
C ILE A 343 52.01 -54.12 -13.40
N THR A 344 52.51 -53.30 -14.33
CA THR A 344 53.39 -53.78 -15.42
C THR A 344 54.73 -54.30 -14.91
N GLN A 345 55.30 -53.73 -13.85
CA GLN A 345 56.51 -54.25 -13.20
C GLN A 345 56.24 -55.62 -12.58
N VAL A 346 55.18 -55.77 -11.79
CA VAL A 346 54.79 -57.04 -11.17
C VAL A 346 54.46 -58.11 -12.21
N LEU A 347 53.81 -57.75 -13.33
CA LEU A 347 53.59 -58.68 -14.44
C LEU A 347 54.91 -59.16 -15.05
N HIS A 348 55.85 -58.25 -15.31
CA HIS A 348 57.16 -58.60 -15.86
C HIS A 348 58.01 -59.43 -14.88
N GLU A 349 57.98 -59.11 -13.58
CA GLU A 349 58.61 -59.91 -12.53
C GLU A 349 58.01 -61.33 -12.44
N ASN A 350 56.68 -61.45 -12.56
CA ASN A 350 56.00 -62.74 -12.60
C ASN A 350 56.37 -63.55 -13.86
N GLU A 351 56.48 -62.91 -15.03
CA GLU A 351 56.98 -63.55 -16.26
C GLU A 351 58.41 -64.07 -16.08
N GLN A 352 59.32 -63.25 -15.53
CA GLN A 352 60.69 -63.68 -15.23
C GLN A 352 60.74 -64.83 -14.20
N LEU A 353 59.89 -64.82 -13.18
CA LEU A 353 59.79 -65.92 -12.21
C LEU A 353 59.23 -67.20 -12.84
N LEU A 354 58.28 -67.08 -13.78
CA LEU A 354 57.78 -68.22 -14.56
C LEU A 354 58.86 -68.77 -15.50
N GLU A 355 59.66 -67.92 -16.15
CA GLU A 355 60.81 -68.36 -16.94
C GLU A 355 61.87 -69.06 -16.09
N LYS A 356 62.20 -68.52 -14.91
CA LYS A 356 63.13 -69.17 -13.96
C LYS A 356 62.62 -70.55 -13.56
N LYS A 357 61.35 -70.67 -13.16
CA LYS A 357 60.71 -71.96 -12.84
C LYS A 357 60.65 -72.93 -14.02
N ARG A 358 60.51 -72.45 -15.27
CA ARG A 358 60.61 -73.30 -16.47
C ARG A 358 62.04 -73.82 -16.63
N ARG A 359 63.05 -72.93 -16.59
CA ARG A 359 64.48 -73.29 -16.69
C ARG A 359 64.93 -74.21 -15.55
N GLU A 360 64.39 -74.06 -14.34
CA GLU A 360 64.62 -74.97 -13.22
C GLU A 360 64.00 -76.35 -13.52
N LYS A 361 62.71 -76.42 -13.87
CA LYS A 361 62.07 -77.68 -14.27
C LYS A 361 62.76 -78.39 -15.44
N ASP A 362 63.27 -77.65 -16.42
CA ASP A 362 63.97 -78.24 -17.56
C ASP A 362 65.38 -78.72 -17.18
N LYS A 363 66.04 -78.09 -16.19
CA LYS A 363 67.25 -78.62 -15.54
C LYS A 363 66.95 -79.85 -14.70
N ASP A 364 65.89 -79.83 -13.89
CA ASP A 364 65.48 -80.95 -13.05
C ASP A 364 65.17 -82.17 -13.92
N ARG A 365 64.40 -81.98 -15.00
CA ARG A 365 64.18 -83.00 -16.04
C ARG A 365 65.47 -83.49 -16.69
N ALA A 366 66.43 -82.60 -16.99
CA ALA A 366 67.72 -83.02 -17.54
C ALA A 366 68.54 -83.82 -16.51
N TYR A 367 68.43 -83.52 -15.22
CA TYR A 367 69.02 -84.31 -14.14
C TYR A 367 68.29 -85.65 -13.93
N GLU A 368 66.95 -85.68 -14.01
CA GLU A 368 66.14 -86.91 -13.97
C GLU A 368 66.46 -87.83 -15.15
N VAL A 369 66.54 -87.29 -16.37
CA VAL A 369 66.95 -88.01 -17.58
C VAL A 369 68.38 -88.52 -17.43
N LYS A 370 69.33 -87.69 -16.97
CA LYS A 370 70.70 -88.13 -16.73
C LYS A 370 70.79 -89.21 -15.65
N LEU A 371 70.03 -89.07 -14.57
CA LEU A 371 69.97 -90.08 -13.50
C LEU A 371 69.36 -91.38 -14.02
N ALA A 372 68.31 -91.30 -14.85
CA ALA A 372 67.72 -92.45 -15.53
C ALA A 372 68.69 -93.09 -16.52
N GLU A 373 69.45 -92.31 -17.31
CA GLU A 373 70.52 -92.80 -18.18
C GLU A 373 71.64 -93.49 -17.39
N ASP A 374 72.03 -92.95 -16.23
CA ASP A 374 73.07 -93.54 -15.39
C ASP A 374 72.57 -94.79 -14.65
N TYR A 375 71.29 -94.84 -14.26
CA TYR A 375 70.62 -96.07 -13.82
C TYR A 375 70.48 -97.10 -14.95
N ILE A 376 70.16 -96.68 -16.17
CA ILE A 376 70.09 -97.54 -17.36
C ILE A 376 71.48 -98.09 -17.65
N LYS A 377 72.54 -97.29 -17.71
CA LYS A 377 73.93 -97.78 -17.87
C LYS A 377 74.33 -98.76 -16.77
N MET A 378 73.87 -98.57 -15.54
CA MET A 378 74.18 -99.44 -14.40
C MET A 378 73.36 -100.74 -14.41
N GLU A 379 72.09 -100.72 -14.82
CA GLU A 379 71.35 -101.95 -15.13
C GLU A 379 71.93 -102.60 -16.37
N GLU A 380 72.06 -101.94 -17.52
CA GLU A 380 72.73 -102.44 -18.72
C GLU A 380 74.12 -103.03 -18.45
N ALA A 381 74.92 -102.52 -17.51
CA ALA A 381 76.16 -103.16 -17.10
C ALA A 381 75.93 -104.48 -16.33
N LYS A 382 74.97 -104.51 -15.39
CA LYS A 382 74.54 -105.75 -14.70
C LYS A 382 73.85 -106.72 -15.64
N ASP A 383 73.13 -106.21 -16.62
CA ASP A 383 72.33 -106.93 -17.57
C ASP A 383 73.16 -107.35 -18.79
N LEU A 384 74.29 -106.71 -19.07
CA LEU A 384 75.36 -107.24 -19.92
C LEU A 384 76.14 -108.33 -19.20
N ALA A 385 76.38 -108.21 -17.89
CA ALA A 385 76.96 -109.30 -17.10
C ALA A 385 76.00 -110.52 -17.03
N ARG A 386 74.71 -110.29 -16.75
CA ARG A 386 73.66 -111.32 -16.81
C ARG A 386 73.47 -111.82 -18.23
N LYS A 387 73.43 -110.97 -19.27
CA LYS A 387 73.31 -111.40 -20.68
C LYS A 387 74.53 -112.18 -21.13
N LYS A 388 75.74 -111.93 -20.63
CA LYS A 388 76.88 -112.81 -20.95
C LYS A 388 76.64 -114.22 -20.42
N GLN A 389 76.24 -114.34 -19.15
CA GLN A 389 75.86 -115.61 -18.53
C GLN A 389 74.62 -116.25 -19.18
N LEU A 390 73.64 -115.43 -19.56
CA LEU A 390 72.38 -115.84 -20.17
C LEU A 390 72.47 -116.02 -21.68
N GLU A 391 73.47 -115.52 -22.41
CA GLU A 391 73.68 -115.80 -23.84
C GLU A 391 74.40 -117.13 -24.00
N ASP A 392 75.31 -117.48 -23.09
CA ASP A 392 75.83 -118.85 -22.98
C ASP A 392 74.69 -119.85 -22.67
N MET A 393 73.71 -119.48 -21.83
CA MET A 393 72.51 -120.28 -21.58
C MET A 393 71.42 -120.14 -22.67
N ALA A 394 71.29 -119.01 -23.34
CA ALA A 394 70.22 -118.72 -24.31
C ALA A 394 70.63 -118.99 -25.76
N ASN A 395 71.90 -119.23 -26.08
CA ASN A 395 72.23 -119.97 -27.29
C ASN A 395 71.74 -121.44 -27.17
N ASN A 396 71.65 -121.96 -25.94
CA ASN A 396 71.06 -123.26 -25.62
C ASN A 396 69.51 -123.21 -25.58
N ILE A 397 68.91 -122.10 -25.09
CA ILE A 397 67.44 -121.97 -24.91
C ILE A 397 66.71 -121.23 -26.06
N LYS A 398 67.36 -120.37 -26.87
CA LYS A 398 66.77 -119.77 -28.10
C LYS A 398 66.48 -120.80 -29.18
N ALA A 399 67.09 -121.99 -29.12
CA ALA A 399 66.67 -123.15 -29.91
C ALA A 399 65.27 -123.69 -29.53
N ARG A 400 64.70 -123.28 -28.38
CA ARG A 400 63.45 -123.83 -27.81
C ARG A 400 62.34 -122.83 -27.49
N MET A 401 62.60 -121.53 -27.39
CA MET A 401 61.58 -120.55 -26.94
C MET A 401 61.18 -119.47 -27.96
N LYS A 402 61.67 -119.52 -29.20
CA LYS A 402 61.23 -118.60 -30.27
C LYS A 402 59.92 -119.08 -30.93
N PHE A 403 58.82 -119.16 -30.18
CA PHE A 403 57.52 -119.54 -30.75
C PHE A 403 56.27 -118.87 -30.16
N PHE A 404 56.32 -118.26 -28.97
CA PHE A 404 55.14 -117.59 -28.38
C PHE A 404 55.52 -116.30 -27.65
N ASP A 405 54.51 -115.43 -27.54
CA ASP A 405 54.46 -114.16 -26.79
C ASP A 405 55.19 -112.95 -27.37
N ASP A 406 54.50 -112.23 -28.26
CA ASP A 406 54.45 -110.76 -28.23
C ASP A 406 53.25 -110.20 -29.02
N THR A 407 52.05 -110.13 -28.42
CA THR A 407 50.90 -109.36 -28.98
C THR A 407 49.79 -109.08 -27.97
N ALA A 408 49.95 -108.11 -27.04
CA ALA A 408 48.84 -107.62 -26.20
C ALA A 408 49.09 -106.25 -25.52
N LYS A 409 49.30 -105.15 -26.26
CA LYS A 409 49.33 -103.80 -25.63
C LYS A 409 49.04 -102.61 -26.56
N ALA A 410 47.87 -102.59 -27.20
CA ALA A 410 47.50 -101.51 -28.13
C ALA A 410 45.99 -101.16 -28.23
N ASP A 411 45.15 -101.44 -27.22
CA ASP A 411 43.68 -101.26 -27.40
C ASP A 411 42.87 -100.82 -26.15
N MET A 412 43.43 -99.92 -25.32
CA MET A 412 42.75 -99.36 -24.14
C MET A 412 42.76 -97.82 -24.04
N ASP A 413 43.21 -97.12 -25.09
CA ASP A 413 43.55 -95.68 -25.01
C ASP A 413 42.63 -94.76 -25.85
N ALA A 414 41.76 -95.33 -26.68
CA ALA A 414 40.82 -94.56 -27.51
C ALA A 414 39.52 -94.19 -26.75
N LYS A 415 38.90 -95.14 -26.04
CA LYS A 415 37.62 -94.93 -25.34
C LYS A 415 37.69 -93.89 -24.21
N ALA A 416 38.81 -93.83 -23.48
CA ALA A 416 38.97 -92.89 -22.38
C ALA A 416 38.84 -91.41 -22.81
N ARG A 417 39.29 -91.07 -24.04
CA ARG A 417 39.29 -89.70 -24.55
C ARG A 417 37.91 -89.19 -24.98
N GLU A 418 36.99 -90.06 -25.38
CA GLU A 418 35.63 -89.64 -25.79
C GLU A 418 34.73 -89.31 -24.59
N ASP A 419 34.84 -90.05 -23.49
CA ASP A 419 34.03 -89.80 -22.29
C ASP A 419 34.45 -88.51 -21.56
N GLU A 420 35.75 -88.18 -21.53
CA GLU A 420 36.25 -86.90 -21.00
C GLU A 420 35.68 -85.68 -21.76
N GLN A 421 35.63 -85.74 -23.10
CA GLN A 421 35.06 -84.67 -23.92
C GLN A 421 33.55 -84.48 -23.67
N ARG A 422 32.83 -85.59 -23.44
CA ARG A 422 31.40 -85.54 -23.11
C ARG A 422 31.14 -84.87 -21.76
N VAL A 423 31.94 -85.19 -20.74
CA VAL A 423 31.87 -84.57 -19.41
C VAL A 423 32.16 -83.06 -19.48
N LEU A 424 33.20 -82.65 -20.21
CA LEU A 424 33.56 -81.24 -20.39
C LEU A 424 32.43 -80.41 -21.02
N LYS A 425 31.74 -80.96 -22.03
CA LYS A 425 30.62 -80.27 -22.69
C LYS A 425 29.45 -80.04 -21.73
N TYR A 426 29.07 -81.05 -20.94
CA TYR A 426 28.02 -80.92 -19.92
C TYR A 426 28.38 -79.88 -18.85
N GLN A 427 29.65 -79.80 -18.42
CA GLN A 427 30.10 -78.77 -17.48
C GLN A 427 30.01 -77.36 -18.05
N GLN A 428 30.37 -77.17 -19.34
CA GLN A 428 30.26 -75.88 -20.02
C GLN A 428 28.80 -75.43 -20.20
N ASP A 429 27.91 -76.33 -20.62
CA ASP A 429 26.49 -76.01 -20.79
C ASP A 429 25.81 -75.69 -19.44
N TYR A 430 26.18 -76.39 -18.37
CA TYR A 430 25.70 -76.09 -17.00
C TYR A 430 26.20 -74.72 -16.50
N ALA A 431 27.49 -74.42 -16.68
CA ALA A 431 28.06 -73.12 -16.32
C ALA A 431 27.41 -71.97 -17.10
N ARG A 432 27.12 -72.18 -18.39
CA ARG A 432 26.39 -71.23 -19.23
C ARG A 432 24.98 -70.96 -18.69
N GLN A 433 24.21 -72.01 -18.37
CA GLN A 433 22.87 -71.87 -17.81
C GLN A 433 22.87 -71.10 -16.47
N GLN A 434 23.85 -71.37 -15.58
CA GLN A 434 24.01 -70.58 -14.35
C GLN A 434 24.31 -69.10 -14.65
N SER A 435 25.22 -68.81 -15.58
CA SER A 435 25.55 -67.42 -15.95
C SER A 435 24.35 -66.66 -16.52
N GLU A 436 23.50 -67.30 -17.32
CA GLU A 436 22.31 -66.69 -17.91
C GLU A 436 21.20 -66.47 -16.86
N ALA A 437 21.05 -67.39 -15.90
CA ALA A 437 20.15 -67.23 -14.75
C ALA A 437 20.60 -66.09 -13.82
N GLU A 438 21.90 -65.99 -13.53
CA GLU A 438 22.44 -64.86 -12.78
C GLU A 438 22.27 -63.54 -13.53
N ARG A 439 22.51 -63.49 -14.84
CA ARG A 439 22.35 -62.28 -15.65
C ARG A 439 20.92 -61.77 -15.60
N LYS A 440 19.92 -62.65 -15.80
CA LYS A 440 18.49 -62.33 -15.66
C LYS A 440 18.15 -61.81 -14.25
N LYS A 441 18.70 -62.44 -13.19
CA LYS A 441 18.49 -62.00 -11.81
C LYS A 441 19.08 -60.61 -11.53
N ARG A 442 20.25 -60.28 -12.11
CA ARG A 442 20.87 -58.95 -12.03
C ARG A 442 20.06 -57.91 -12.83
N GLU A 443 19.66 -58.22 -14.06
CA GLU A 443 18.81 -57.36 -14.90
C GLU A 443 17.47 -57.03 -14.20
N GLU A 444 16.83 -58.01 -13.57
CA GLU A 444 15.61 -57.80 -12.78
C GLU A 444 15.85 -56.94 -11.53
N ALA A 445 16.93 -57.16 -10.79
CA ALA A 445 17.29 -56.36 -9.62
C ALA A 445 17.56 -54.90 -10.01
N GLU A 446 18.28 -54.68 -11.11
CA GLU A 446 18.46 -53.34 -11.69
C GLU A 446 17.14 -52.71 -12.12
N ARG A 447 16.24 -53.47 -12.76
CA ARG A 447 14.92 -52.95 -13.17
C ARG A 447 14.10 -52.50 -11.96
N ARG A 448 14.07 -53.30 -10.89
CA ARG A 448 13.38 -52.97 -9.63
C ARG A 448 14.02 -51.73 -8.97
N SER A 449 15.35 -51.64 -8.94
CA SER A 449 16.09 -50.46 -8.44
C SER A 449 15.79 -49.19 -9.25
N LYS A 450 15.83 -49.27 -10.59
CA LYS A 450 15.49 -48.16 -11.51
C LYS A 450 14.03 -47.71 -11.31
N GLN A 451 13.09 -48.63 -11.13
CA GLN A 451 11.68 -48.31 -10.83
C GLN A 451 11.52 -47.61 -9.47
N GLN A 452 12.20 -48.08 -8.42
CA GLN A 452 12.19 -47.43 -7.10
C GLN A 452 12.79 -46.01 -7.16
N GLN A 453 13.89 -45.83 -7.89
CA GLN A 453 14.49 -44.52 -8.12
C GLN A 453 13.57 -43.57 -8.90
N GLN A 454 12.89 -44.06 -9.94
CA GLN A 454 11.90 -43.28 -10.69
C GLN A 454 10.72 -42.87 -9.81
N TYR A 455 10.19 -43.80 -9.01
CA TYR A 455 9.11 -43.51 -8.07
C TYR A 455 9.50 -42.46 -7.02
N LEU A 456 10.70 -42.56 -6.45
CA LEU A 456 11.23 -41.55 -5.53
C LEU A 456 11.44 -40.18 -6.21
N ARG A 457 11.93 -40.15 -7.46
CA ARG A 457 12.04 -38.91 -8.25
C ARG A 457 10.68 -38.26 -8.49
N LEU A 458 9.64 -39.05 -8.78
CA LEU A 458 8.27 -38.55 -8.92
C LEU A 458 7.73 -37.97 -7.61
N GLN A 459 7.91 -38.66 -6.47
CA GLN A 459 7.52 -38.11 -5.16
C GLN A 459 8.26 -36.82 -4.82
N MET A 460 9.57 -36.73 -5.10
CA MET A 460 10.35 -35.51 -4.87
C MET A 460 9.93 -34.36 -5.80
N ALA A 461 9.60 -34.65 -7.06
CA ALA A 461 9.08 -33.67 -8.00
C ALA A 461 7.69 -33.16 -7.58
N GLU A 462 6.78 -34.05 -7.19
CA GLU A 462 5.45 -33.69 -6.71
C GLU A 462 5.54 -32.86 -5.41
N LYS A 463 6.36 -33.30 -4.44
CA LYS A 463 6.61 -32.56 -3.21
C LYS A 463 7.13 -31.15 -3.52
N LYS A 464 8.11 -31.03 -4.41
CA LYS A 464 8.66 -29.74 -4.85
C LYS A 464 7.59 -28.87 -5.52
N GLN A 465 6.74 -29.43 -6.38
CA GLN A 465 5.64 -28.68 -7.01
C GLN A 465 4.63 -28.16 -5.97
N ARG A 466 4.31 -28.94 -4.94
CA ARG A 466 3.46 -28.49 -3.81
C ARG A 466 4.13 -27.36 -3.02
N GLU A 467 5.43 -27.49 -2.71
CA GLU A 467 6.21 -26.44 -2.05
C GLU A 467 6.27 -25.16 -2.89
N ASP A 468 6.57 -25.26 -4.18
CA ASP A 468 6.59 -24.12 -5.12
C ASP A 468 5.20 -23.48 -5.27
N ALA A 469 4.11 -24.26 -5.24
CA ALA A 469 2.73 -23.74 -5.25
C ALA A 469 2.40 -22.96 -3.97
N THR A 470 2.64 -23.55 -2.79
CA THR A 470 2.43 -22.84 -1.51
C THR A 470 3.29 -21.58 -1.39
N ARG A 471 4.52 -21.60 -1.91
CA ARG A 471 5.40 -20.44 -1.96
C ARG A 471 4.86 -19.33 -2.87
N LYS A 472 4.28 -19.68 -4.03
CA LYS A 472 3.60 -18.71 -4.91
C LYS A 472 2.37 -18.12 -4.24
N GLU A 473 1.58 -18.93 -3.54
CA GLU A 473 0.41 -18.47 -2.80
C GLU A 473 0.79 -17.49 -1.67
N ILE A 474 1.77 -17.84 -0.84
CA ILE A 474 2.30 -16.96 0.23
C ILE A 474 2.86 -15.66 -0.36
N ASN A 475 3.61 -15.73 -1.47
CA ASN A 475 4.10 -14.54 -2.15
C ASN A 475 2.95 -13.66 -2.66
N SER A 476 1.91 -14.26 -3.26
CA SER A 476 0.75 -13.52 -3.76
C SER A 476 -0.05 -12.87 -2.62
N GLN A 477 -0.21 -13.55 -1.47
CA GLN A 477 -0.81 -12.95 -0.27
C GLN A 477 0.04 -11.79 0.27
N ALA A 478 1.37 -11.94 0.30
CA ALA A 478 2.27 -10.86 0.71
C ALA A 478 2.25 -9.66 -0.25
N ASP A 479 2.08 -9.88 -1.56
CA ASP A 479 1.92 -8.82 -2.55
C ASP A 479 0.57 -8.09 -2.39
N LEU A 480 -0.52 -8.83 -2.13
CA LEU A 480 -1.83 -8.26 -1.79
C LEU A 480 -1.75 -7.39 -0.54
N TRP A 481 -1.13 -7.87 0.56
CA TRP A 481 -0.96 -7.06 1.78
C TRP A 481 -0.10 -5.81 1.57
N ARG A 482 0.89 -5.84 0.66
CA ARG A 482 1.63 -4.62 0.28
C ARG A 482 0.73 -3.63 -0.45
N GLN A 483 -0.12 -4.10 -1.37
CA GLN A 483 -1.08 -3.25 -2.08
C GLN A 483 -2.12 -2.66 -1.12
N GLU A 484 -2.74 -3.49 -0.27
CA GLU A 484 -3.69 -3.04 0.77
C GLU A 484 -3.07 -2.00 1.70
N ARG A 485 -1.80 -2.17 2.10
CA ARG A 485 -1.08 -1.19 2.94
C ARG A 485 -0.86 0.14 2.21
N ILE A 486 -0.46 0.11 0.94
CA ILE A 486 -0.29 1.32 0.11
C ILE A 486 -1.64 2.03 -0.10
N GLU A 487 -2.72 1.28 -0.34
CA GLU A 487 -4.06 1.83 -0.45
C GLU A 487 -4.57 2.43 0.87
N ALA A 488 -4.33 1.76 1.99
CA ALA A 488 -4.70 2.25 3.31
C ALA A 488 -3.97 3.56 3.62
N GLU A 489 -2.66 3.63 3.37
CA GLU A 489 -1.87 4.85 3.53
C GLU A 489 -2.36 5.97 2.59
N ARG A 490 -2.73 5.65 1.34
CA ARG A 490 -3.32 6.63 0.41
C ARG A 490 -4.67 7.16 0.90
N LYS A 491 -5.54 6.28 1.43
CA LYS A 491 -6.85 6.64 2.02
C LYS A 491 -6.66 7.49 3.28
N GLU A 492 -5.69 7.16 4.12
CA GLU A 492 -5.35 7.91 5.33
C GLU A 492 -4.81 9.31 4.98
N ARG A 493 -3.87 9.43 4.04
CA ARG A 493 -3.36 10.72 3.55
C ARG A 493 -4.49 11.62 3.03
N LEU A 494 -5.44 11.08 2.26
CA LEU A 494 -6.61 11.82 1.78
C LEU A 494 -7.54 12.25 2.93
N ASN A 495 -7.79 11.39 3.91
CA ASN A 495 -8.59 11.72 5.10
C ASN A 495 -7.91 12.82 5.94
N ASN A 496 -6.59 12.75 6.13
CA ASN A 496 -5.81 13.76 6.83
C ASN A 496 -5.79 15.10 6.08
N GLN A 497 -5.71 15.09 4.74
CA GLN A 497 -5.89 16.29 3.91
C GLN A 497 -7.30 16.89 4.05
N GLN A 498 -8.36 16.06 4.03
CA GLN A 498 -9.73 16.54 4.24
C GLN A 498 -9.95 17.11 5.64
N ARG A 499 -9.36 16.51 6.68
CA ARG A 499 -9.36 17.05 8.05
C ARG A 499 -8.62 18.38 8.13
N HIS A 500 -7.45 18.48 7.50
CA HIS A 500 -6.69 19.72 7.46
C HIS A 500 -7.46 20.84 6.75
N LEU A 501 -8.06 20.58 5.58
CA LEU A 501 -8.90 21.56 4.87
C LEU A 501 -10.13 21.98 5.69
N LYS A 502 -10.78 21.06 6.40
CA LYS A 502 -11.88 21.39 7.32
C LYS A 502 -11.42 22.25 8.50
N ASN A 503 -10.26 21.95 9.07
CA ASN A 503 -9.70 22.74 10.16
C ASN A 503 -9.31 24.15 9.68
N LEU A 504 -8.74 24.29 8.47
CA LEU A 504 -8.45 25.59 7.86
C LEU A 504 -9.73 26.39 7.63
N SER A 505 -10.77 25.81 7.02
CA SER A 505 -12.03 26.54 6.80
C SER A 505 -12.73 26.90 8.11
N GLN A 506 -12.62 26.07 9.16
CA GLN A 506 -13.08 26.44 10.50
C GLN A 506 -12.27 27.58 11.11
N GLN A 507 -10.94 27.61 10.92
CA GLN A 507 -10.09 28.72 11.35
C GLN A 507 -10.42 30.02 10.61
N GLU A 508 -10.66 29.97 9.29
CA GLU A 508 -11.09 31.11 8.49
C GLU A 508 -12.44 31.67 8.97
N ILE A 509 -13.42 30.81 9.23
CA ILE A 509 -14.72 31.20 9.79
C ILE A 509 -14.55 31.81 11.18
N LEU A 510 -13.70 31.25 12.05
CA LEU A 510 -13.43 31.81 13.38
C LEU A 510 -12.73 33.18 13.30
N LEU A 511 -11.75 33.34 12.40
CA LEU A 511 -11.09 34.63 12.15
C LEU A 511 -12.08 35.67 11.61
N GLN A 512 -13.00 35.28 10.73
CA GLN A 512 -14.06 36.16 10.25
C GLN A 512 -15.02 36.53 11.39
N GLN A 513 -15.44 35.60 12.23
CA GLN A 513 -16.25 35.90 13.42
C GLN A 513 -15.54 36.80 14.44
N ILE A 514 -14.21 36.70 14.57
CA ILE A 514 -13.41 37.61 15.41
C ILE A 514 -13.44 39.02 14.80
N ARG A 515 -13.15 39.16 13.49
CA ARG A 515 -13.23 40.45 12.80
C ARG A 515 -14.63 41.06 12.84
N ASP A 516 -15.68 40.26 12.65
CA ASP A 516 -17.07 40.71 12.73
C ASP A 516 -17.43 41.16 14.15
N LYS A 517 -16.91 40.50 15.19
CA LYS A 517 -17.06 40.94 16.59
C LYS A 517 -16.27 42.22 16.89
N GLU A 518 -15.05 42.33 16.37
CA GLU A 518 -14.24 43.55 16.46
C GLU A 518 -14.98 44.71 15.79
N LEU A 519 -15.42 44.55 14.54
CA LEU A 519 -16.24 45.53 13.82
C LEU A 519 -17.51 45.91 14.58
N ARG A 520 -18.29 44.94 15.10
CA ARG A 520 -19.47 45.23 15.94
C ARG A 520 -19.15 45.89 17.29
N SER A 521 -17.93 45.75 17.79
CA SER A 521 -17.46 46.46 18.99
C SER A 521 -16.92 47.87 18.68
N LEU A 522 -16.62 48.15 17.40
CA LEU A 522 -16.27 49.45 16.87
C LEU A 522 -17.53 50.24 16.42
N GLU A 523 -18.55 49.55 15.92
CA GLU A 523 -19.90 50.08 15.70
C GLU A 523 -20.45 50.67 17.00
N ALA A 524 -21.16 51.80 16.89
CA ALA A 524 -21.60 52.55 18.06
C ALA A 524 -22.70 51.79 18.82
N ASP A 525 -22.56 51.72 20.15
CA ASP A 525 -23.56 51.09 21.04
C ASP A 525 -24.91 51.85 21.09
N GLN A 526 -25.00 53.04 20.49
CA GLN A 526 -26.27 53.75 20.34
C GLN A 526 -27.11 53.10 19.24
N THR A 527 -28.26 52.57 19.63
CA THR A 527 -29.28 52.11 18.68
C THR A 527 -29.79 53.27 17.83
N GLN A 528 -30.22 52.98 16.59
CA GLN A 528 -30.78 54.01 15.70
C GLN A 528 -31.96 54.77 16.34
N LEU A 529 -32.70 54.12 17.23
CA LEU A 529 -33.79 54.73 18.00
C LEU A 529 -33.28 55.73 19.04
N GLU A 530 -32.21 55.41 19.77
CA GLU A 530 -31.58 56.36 20.71
C GLU A 530 -30.95 57.54 19.99
N VAL A 531 -30.37 57.34 18.81
CA VAL A 531 -29.90 58.44 17.95
C VAL A 531 -31.09 59.32 17.54
N GLN A 532 -32.20 58.73 17.08
CA GLN A 532 -33.42 59.46 16.72
C GLN A 532 -34.00 60.27 17.89
N LEU A 533 -34.17 59.66 19.06
CA LEU A 533 -34.68 60.32 20.27
C LEU A 533 -33.78 61.47 20.74
N ASN A 534 -32.45 61.32 20.61
CA ASN A 534 -31.48 62.34 21.02
C ASN A 534 -31.16 63.36 19.91
N THR A 535 -31.75 63.28 18.71
CA THR A 535 -31.44 64.21 17.59
C THR A 535 -31.55 65.68 17.97
N GLY A 536 -32.60 66.07 18.70
CA GLY A 536 -32.80 67.45 19.14
C GLY A 536 -31.68 67.93 20.06
N LEU A 537 -31.32 67.13 21.06
CA LEU A 537 -30.24 67.41 22.01
C LEU A 537 -28.87 67.46 21.32
N LEU A 538 -28.59 66.49 20.45
CA LEU A 538 -27.37 66.42 19.66
C LEU A 538 -27.24 67.63 18.71
N SER A 539 -28.33 68.05 18.06
CA SER A 539 -28.35 69.26 17.23
C SER A 539 -28.08 70.53 18.06
N GLN A 540 -28.61 70.61 19.27
CA GLN A 540 -28.36 71.73 20.20
C GLN A 540 -26.89 71.77 20.66
N ILE A 541 -26.33 70.63 21.07
CA ILE A 541 -24.92 70.49 21.45
C ILE A 541 -24.00 70.84 20.27
N HIS A 542 -24.31 70.37 19.06
CA HIS A 542 -23.53 70.66 17.85
C HIS A 542 -23.52 72.17 17.54
N LYS A 543 -24.67 72.86 17.69
CA LYS A 543 -24.79 74.33 17.55
C LYS A 543 -24.07 75.10 18.65
N GLN A 544 -23.98 74.56 19.87
CA GLN A 544 -23.33 75.23 21.01
C GLN A 544 -21.81 75.00 21.06
N THR A 545 -21.31 73.86 20.59
CA THR A 545 -19.90 73.49 20.71
C THR A 545 -19.09 73.66 19.43
N ASN A 546 -19.74 73.64 18.25
CA ASN A 546 -19.10 73.76 16.93
C ASN A 546 -17.96 72.74 16.65
N ILE A 547 -17.86 71.67 17.46
CA ILE A 547 -16.82 70.63 17.41
C ILE A 547 -17.54 69.26 17.34
N GLY A 548 -18.34 69.08 16.28
CA GLY A 548 -19.25 67.93 16.15
C GLY A 548 -18.58 66.56 16.08
N ALA A 549 -17.31 66.48 15.67
CA ALA A 549 -16.59 65.21 15.47
C ALA A 549 -15.89 64.68 16.74
N VAL A 550 -15.47 65.55 17.66
CA VAL A 550 -14.65 65.15 18.82
C VAL A 550 -15.51 64.48 19.89
N VAL A 551 -16.69 65.04 20.19
CA VAL A 551 -17.59 64.49 21.23
C VAL A 551 -18.07 63.07 20.89
N ALA A 552 -18.28 62.77 19.60
CA ALA A 552 -18.62 61.42 19.14
C ALA A 552 -17.45 60.43 19.35
N HIS A 553 -16.21 60.84 19.07
CA HIS A 553 -15.02 60.02 19.32
C HIS A 553 -14.73 59.84 20.82
N GLU A 554 -14.90 60.87 21.65
CA GLU A 554 -14.74 60.76 23.10
C GLU A 554 -15.78 59.85 23.74
N THR A 555 -17.06 59.97 23.37
CA THR A 555 -18.10 59.07 23.88
C THR A 555 -17.89 57.62 23.42
N GLN A 556 -17.41 57.41 22.20
CA GLN A 556 -17.03 56.08 21.70
C GLN A 556 -15.83 55.49 22.46
N ASN A 557 -14.79 56.28 22.75
CA ASN A 557 -13.64 55.84 23.55
C ASN A 557 -14.04 55.53 25.00
N ARG A 558 -14.83 56.39 25.64
CA ARG A 558 -15.29 56.21 27.03
C ARG A 558 -16.19 54.99 27.20
N SER A 559 -16.98 54.65 26.17
CA SER A 559 -17.79 53.42 26.13
C SER A 559 -16.92 52.15 26.06
N ARG A 560 -15.77 52.20 25.35
CA ARG A 560 -14.80 51.09 25.31
C ARG A 560 -14.12 50.84 26.65
N GLU A 561 -13.93 51.86 27.48
CA GLU A 561 -13.33 51.73 28.81
C GLU A 561 -14.29 51.13 29.86
N VAL A 562 -15.60 51.35 29.70
CA VAL A 562 -16.63 50.85 30.64
C VAL A 562 -17.00 49.39 30.36
N ARG A 563 -16.98 48.94 29.10
CA ARG A 563 -17.36 47.56 28.70
C ARG A 563 -16.59 46.45 29.44
N PRO A 564 -15.25 46.53 29.65
CA PRO A 564 -14.47 45.53 30.40
C PRO A 564 -14.78 45.50 31.90
N LEU A 565 -15.32 46.59 32.45
CA LEU A 565 -15.66 46.70 33.88
C LEU A 565 -17.02 46.05 34.18
N LEU A 566 -18.00 46.19 33.28
CA LEU A 566 -19.30 45.54 33.39
C LEU A 566 -19.28 44.02 33.10
N LEU A 567 -18.29 43.53 32.35
CA LEU A 567 -18.06 42.09 32.11
C LEU A 567 -17.22 41.40 33.20
N ARG A 568 -16.85 42.13 34.26
CA ARG A 568 -16.13 41.63 35.44
C ARG A 568 -16.96 41.66 36.73
N MET A 569 -18.23 42.09 36.63
CA MET A 569 -19.28 41.87 37.64
C MET A 569 -20.19 40.73 37.18
#